data_AF-A0A1Q3HAV9-F1
#
_entry.id   AF-A0A1Q3HAV9-F1
#
_cell.length_a   1.000
_cell.length_b   1.000
_cell.length_c   1.000
_cell.angle_alpha   90.00
_cell.angle_beta   90.00
_cell.angle_gamma   90.00
#
_symmetry.space_group_name_H-M   'P 1'
#
loop_
_entity.id
_entity.type
_entity.pdbx_description
1 polymer ?
#
loop_
_entity_poly.entity_id
_entity_poly.type
_entity_poly.pdbx_seq_one_letter_code
_entity_poly.pdbx_strand_id
1 'polypeptide(L)'
;MEYRVQHPTNAVFLDTVNLFTIVGKGKLGNPKRLSEFVRLLRPDITDTDALVLFEIKPDNEEGRKEGREQAGRYLAALNEAVEPDKKLAGGTGFEGSLFLEFENGGALWQLSWRTPEPGVTLYRWNYRRKKPNASWKERAAQKAEELPREEIEQRGELAERAIRGAYEGGERPKGFQGQVYLPVDCR
;
A
#
# COMPACT_ATOMS: atom_id res chain seq x y z
N MET A 1 3.68 2.67 2.28
CA MET A 1 4.95 2.75 3.02
C MET A 1 6.15 2.25 2.22
N GLU A 2 6.09 1.03 1.68
CA GLU A 2 7.14 0.49 0.79
C GLU A 2 7.50 1.45 -0.36
N TYR A 3 6.49 2.03 -1.02
CA TYR A 3 6.73 2.97 -2.12
C TYR A 3 7.69 4.10 -1.74
N ARG A 4 7.50 4.73 -0.57
CA ARG A 4 8.39 5.79 -0.09
C ARG A 4 9.80 5.28 0.25
N VAL A 5 9.95 4.03 0.69
CA VAL A 5 11.27 3.41 0.93
C VAL A 5 12.01 3.17 -0.38
N GLN A 6 11.30 2.75 -1.43
CA GLN A 6 11.85 2.58 -2.78
C GLN A 6 12.14 3.93 -3.48
N HIS A 7 11.45 5.00 -3.06
CA HIS A 7 11.58 6.36 -3.59
C HIS A 7 11.94 7.39 -2.51
N PRO A 8 13.10 7.26 -1.82
CA PRO A 8 13.41 8.03 -0.61
C PRO A 8 13.64 9.53 -0.88
N THR A 9 13.97 9.90 -2.11
CA THR A 9 14.19 11.28 -2.53
C THR A 9 12.92 11.97 -3.01
N ASN A 10 11.85 11.20 -3.28
CA ASN A 10 10.65 11.74 -3.89
C ASN A 10 9.72 12.38 -2.85
N ALA A 11 9.04 13.45 -3.23
CA ALA A 11 7.95 14.05 -2.49
C ALA A 11 6.69 13.15 -2.55
N VAL A 12 6.61 12.19 -1.63
CA VAL A 12 5.49 11.24 -1.50
C VAL A 12 4.52 11.66 -0.39
N PHE A 13 3.24 11.75 -0.72
CA PHE A 13 2.13 11.99 0.20
C PHE A 13 1.27 10.73 0.32
N LEU A 14 0.79 10.45 1.53
CA LEU A 14 -0.04 9.26 1.85
C LEU A 14 -1.48 9.67 2.19
N ASP A 15 -2.35 8.68 2.33
CA ASP A 15 -3.78 8.73 2.71
C ASP A 15 -4.19 9.67 3.87
N THR A 16 -3.23 10.11 4.69
CA THR A 16 -3.44 11.12 5.73
C THR A 16 -3.45 12.56 5.21
N VAL A 17 -2.98 12.79 3.98
CA VAL A 17 -2.80 14.11 3.37
C VAL A 17 -3.86 14.34 2.29
N ASN A 18 -4.50 15.51 2.32
CA ASN A 18 -5.58 15.85 1.40
C ASN A 18 -5.09 16.56 0.12
N LEU A 19 -5.94 16.60 -0.92
CA LEU A 19 -5.60 17.20 -2.21
C LEU A 19 -5.15 18.67 -2.11
N PHE A 20 -5.74 19.46 -1.21
CA PHE A 20 -5.31 20.85 -0.99
C PHE A 20 -3.83 20.92 -0.59
N THR A 21 -3.44 20.07 0.36
CA THR A 21 -2.07 20.00 0.86
C THR A 21 -1.14 19.41 -0.19
N ILE A 22 -1.56 18.38 -0.93
CA ILE A 22 -0.78 17.76 -2.00
C ILE A 22 -0.45 18.80 -3.09
N VAL A 23 -1.45 19.53 -3.60
CA VAL A 23 -1.22 20.55 -4.65
C VAL A 23 -0.30 21.67 -4.15
N GLY A 24 -0.51 22.15 -2.93
CA GLY A 24 0.29 23.24 -2.36
C GLY A 24 1.72 22.83 -2.01
N LYS A 25 1.89 21.78 -1.21
CA LYS A 25 3.21 21.32 -0.74
C LYS A 25 4.01 20.61 -1.84
N GLY A 26 3.33 19.90 -2.74
CA GLY A 26 3.94 19.28 -3.92
C GLY A 26 4.28 20.30 -5.03
N LYS A 27 3.99 21.60 -4.81
CA LYS A 27 4.27 22.68 -5.77
C LYS A 27 3.70 22.40 -7.17
N LEU A 28 2.52 21.78 -7.21
CA LEU A 28 1.89 21.34 -8.46
C LEU A 28 1.07 22.45 -9.12
N GLY A 29 0.61 23.44 -8.35
CA GLY A 29 -0.19 24.55 -8.86
C GLY A 29 -0.91 25.30 -7.74
N ASN A 30 -2.09 25.84 -8.03
CA ASN A 30 -2.87 26.62 -7.06
C ASN A 30 -3.95 25.74 -6.40
N PRO A 31 -3.81 25.36 -5.11
CA PRO A 31 -4.77 24.49 -4.43
C PRO A 31 -6.16 25.14 -4.25
N LYS A 32 -6.27 26.47 -4.39
CA LYS A 32 -7.56 27.17 -4.36
C LYS A 32 -8.43 26.91 -5.59
N ARG A 33 -7.87 26.35 -6.67
CA ARG A 33 -8.64 25.93 -7.87
C ARG A 33 -9.52 24.70 -7.61
N LEU A 34 -9.18 23.89 -6.60
CA LEU A 34 -10.02 22.79 -6.15
C LEU A 34 -11.27 23.34 -5.44
N SER A 35 -12.44 22.72 -5.68
CA SER A 35 -13.66 23.00 -4.93
C SER A 35 -13.54 22.54 -3.46
N GLU A 36 -14.35 23.13 -2.58
CA GLU A 36 -14.22 22.97 -1.13
C GLU A 36 -14.22 21.50 -0.67
N PHE A 37 -15.15 20.68 -1.18
CA PHE A 37 -15.21 19.26 -0.83
C PHE A 37 -14.09 18.44 -1.49
N VAL A 38 -13.69 18.79 -2.71
CA VAL A 38 -12.61 18.09 -3.43
C VAL A 38 -11.27 18.25 -2.72
N ARG A 39 -11.03 19.41 -2.09
CA ARG A 39 -9.83 19.67 -1.28
C ARG A 39 -9.61 18.64 -0.17
N LEU A 40 -10.66 18.02 0.33
CA LEU A 40 -10.64 17.09 1.46
C LEU A 40 -10.37 15.64 1.06
N LEU A 41 -10.45 15.31 -0.24
CA LEU A 41 -10.18 13.98 -0.75
C LEU A 41 -8.72 13.57 -0.47
N ARG A 42 -8.51 12.28 -0.24
CA ARG A 42 -7.22 11.72 0.21
C ARG A 42 -6.91 10.46 -0.60
N PRO A 43 -6.04 10.56 -1.61
CA PRO A 43 -5.55 9.39 -2.32
C PRO A 43 -4.58 8.59 -1.46
N ASP A 44 -4.49 7.28 -1.69
CA ASP A 44 -3.68 6.41 -0.85
C ASP A 44 -2.18 6.72 -0.96
N ILE A 45 -1.69 6.95 -2.19
CA ILE A 45 -0.32 7.39 -2.47
C ILE A 45 -0.35 8.42 -3.59
N THR A 46 0.34 9.55 -3.39
CA THR A 46 0.65 10.51 -4.45
C THR A 46 2.14 10.87 -4.42
N ASP A 47 2.83 10.62 -5.53
CA ASP A 47 4.21 11.04 -5.74
C ASP A 47 4.22 12.24 -6.69
N THR A 48 4.59 13.41 -6.16
CA THR A 48 4.55 14.66 -6.93
C THR A 48 5.81 14.89 -7.77
N ASP A 49 6.88 14.14 -7.53
CA ASP A 49 8.09 14.21 -8.35
C ASP A 49 7.97 13.29 -9.56
N ALA A 50 7.41 12.09 -9.36
CA ALA A 50 7.09 11.16 -10.44
C ALA A 50 5.76 11.47 -11.15
N LEU A 51 4.96 12.42 -10.63
CA LEU A 51 3.64 12.79 -11.14
C LEU A 51 2.67 11.60 -11.25
N VAL A 52 2.65 10.75 -10.24
CA VAL A 52 1.79 9.56 -10.20
C VAL A 52 0.95 9.46 -8.94
N LEU A 53 -0.20 8.81 -9.08
CA LEU A 53 -1.11 8.49 -7.99
C LEU A 53 -1.42 6.98 -8.00
N PHE A 54 -1.64 6.41 -6.81
CA PHE A 54 -2.14 5.06 -6.64
C PHE A 54 -3.26 5.02 -5.60
N GLU A 55 -4.30 4.24 -5.91
CA GLU A 55 -5.28 3.72 -4.95
C GLU A 55 -4.95 2.27 -4.63
N ILE A 56 -5.04 1.90 -3.36
CA ILE A 56 -4.75 0.57 -2.84
C ILE A 56 -6.07 -0.09 -2.44
N LYS A 57 -6.40 -1.21 -3.06
CA LYS A 57 -7.67 -1.93 -2.83
C LYS A 57 -7.46 -3.44 -2.71
N PRO A 58 -8.38 -4.19 -2.09
CA PRO A 58 -8.32 -5.65 -2.10
C PRO A 58 -8.32 -6.22 -3.53
N ASP A 59 -7.59 -7.31 -3.79
CA ASP A 59 -7.52 -8.00 -5.09
C ASP A 59 -8.76 -8.87 -5.34
N ASN A 60 -9.89 -8.18 -5.53
CA ASN A 60 -11.18 -8.71 -5.96
C ASN A 60 -11.86 -7.74 -6.95
N GLU A 61 -12.99 -8.15 -7.54
CA GLU A 61 -13.66 -7.37 -8.59
C GLU A 61 -14.21 -6.01 -8.09
N GLU A 62 -14.78 -6.00 -6.89
CA GLU A 62 -15.29 -4.78 -6.25
C GLU A 62 -14.17 -3.78 -5.98
N GLY A 63 -13.09 -4.21 -5.34
CA GLY A 63 -11.91 -3.39 -5.07
C GLY A 63 -11.27 -2.86 -6.35
N ARG A 64 -11.25 -3.65 -7.42
CA ARG A 64 -10.78 -3.18 -8.74
C ARG A 64 -11.65 -2.07 -9.30
N LYS A 65 -12.98 -2.24 -9.25
CA LYS A 65 -13.94 -1.24 -9.72
C LYS A 65 -13.84 0.05 -8.90
N GLU A 66 -13.87 -0.05 -7.57
CA GLU A 66 -13.76 1.09 -6.66
C GLU A 66 -12.43 1.82 -6.84
N GLY A 67 -11.32 1.08 -6.95
CA GLY A 67 -10.00 1.65 -7.19
C GLY A 67 -9.95 2.48 -8.46
N ARG A 68 -10.53 1.98 -9.56
CA ARG A 68 -10.62 2.72 -10.83
C ARG A 68 -11.44 3.99 -10.70
N GLU A 69 -12.60 3.93 -10.06
CA GLU A 69 -13.49 5.07 -9.88
C GLU A 69 -12.82 6.14 -9.00
N GLN A 70 -12.18 5.75 -7.90
CA GLN A 70 -11.48 6.66 -6.99
C GLN A 70 -10.23 7.28 -7.64
N ALA A 71 -9.36 6.46 -8.22
CA ALA A 71 -8.16 6.95 -8.91
C ALA A 71 -8.52 7.92 -10.05
N GLY A 72 -9.53 7.57 -10.86
CA GLY A 72 -10.04 8.44 -11.92
C GLY A 72 -10.56 9.77 -11.40
N ARG A 73 -11.37 9.75 -10.33
CA ARG A 73 -11.89 10.96 -9.67
C ARG A 73 -10.76 11.85 -9.15
N TYR A 74 -9.75 11.28 -8.49
CA TYR A 74 -8.63 12.04 -7.95
C TYR A 74 -7.75 12.63 -9.03
N LEU A 75 -7.44 11.86 -10.08
CA LEU A 75 -6.66 12.34 -11.22
C LEU A 75 -7.37 13.47 -11.96
N ALA A 76 -8.68 13.36 -12.18
CA ALA A 76 -9.47 14.43 -12.79
C ALA A 76 -9.41 15.71 -11.95
N ALA A 77 -9.69 15.61 -10.64
CA ALA A 77 -9.65 16.74 -9.72
C ALA A 77 -8.27 17.41 -9.63
N LEU A 78 -7.20 16.62 -9.51
CA LEU A 78 -5.83 17.14 -9.47
C LEU A 78 -5.49 17.84 -10.77
N ASN A 79 -5.74 17.20 -11.91
CA ASN A 79 -5.34 17.72 -13.22
C ASN A 79 -6.07 19.01 -13.64
N GLU A 80 -7.19 19.33 -12.99
CA GLU A 80 -7.87 20.64 -13.13
C GLU A 80 -7.17 21.76 -12.33
N ALA A 81 -6.46 21.43 -11.25
CA ALA A 81 -5.86 22.41 -10.34
C ALA A 81 -4.36 22.65 -10.56
N VAL A 82 -3.66 21.67 -11.14
CA VAL A 82 -2.21 21.72 -11.39
C VAL A 82 -1.84 22.50 -12.66
N GLU A 83 -0.54 22.78 -12.80
CA GLU A 83 0.05 23.38 -14.00
C GLU A 83 0.09 22.35 -15.16
N PRO A 84 0.00 22.79 -16.44
CA PRO A 84 -0.11 21.88 -17.58
C PRO A 84 1.02 20.85 -17.71
N ASP A 85 2.25 21.21 -17.31
CA ASP A 85 3.46 20.39 -17.30
C ASP A 85 3.57 19.47 -16.08
N LYS A 86 2.66 19.60 -15.11
CA LYS A 86 2.62 18.84 -13.85
C LYS A 86 1.38 17.96 -13.73
N LYS A 87 0.79 17.59 -14.86
CA LYS A 87 -0.34 16.65 -14.87
C LYS A 87 0.10 15.29 -14.36
N LEU A 88 -0.69 14.76 -13.45
CA LEU A 88 -0.48 13.45 -12.87
C LEU A 88 -1.17 12.37 -13.70
N ALA A 89 -0.59 11.16 -13.65
CA ALA A 89 -1.15 9.95 -14.23
C ALA A 89 -1.35 8.86 -13.17
N GLY A 90 -2.07 7.79 -13.52
CA GLY A 90 -2.08 6.59 -12.70
C GLY A 90 -0.71 5.93 -12.74
N GLY A 91 -0.12 5.66 -11.58
CA GLY A 91 1.18 5.02 -11.51
C GLY A 91 1.14 3.56 -11.96
N THR A 92 2.30 3.00 -12.32
CA THR A 92 2.44 1.62 -12.80
C THR A 92 3.62 0.94 -12.11
N GLY A 93 3.66 -0.40 -12.17
CA GLY A 93 4.82 -1.18 -11.72
C GLY A 93 5.08 -1.17 -10.20
N PHE A 94 4.13 -0.71 -9.39
CA PHE A 94 4.23 -0.81 -7.93
C PHE A 94 3.80 -2.19 -7.47
N GLU A 95 4.78 -3.08 -7.32
CA GLU A 95 4.58 -4.48 -6.98
C GLU A 95 5.50 -4.92 -5.85
N GLY A 96 5.12 -5.97 -5.13
CA GLY A 96 5.96 -6.55 -4.11
C GLY A 96 5.21 -7.48 -3.16
N SER A 97 5.96 -8.00 -2.19
CA SER A 97 5.39 -8.81 -1.14
C SER A 97 6.16 -8.67 0.17
N LEU A 98 5.43 -8.77 1.27
CA LEU A 98 5.96 -8.83 2.61
C LEU A 98 5.44 -10.09 3.28
N PHE A 99 6.24 -10.64 4.19
CA PHE A 99 5.85 -11.81 4.94
C PHE A 99 5.88 -11.58 6.45
N LEU A 100 4.93 -12.21 7.14
CA LEU A 100 4.89 -12.26 8.60
C LEU A 100 4.93 -13.72 9.04
N GLU A 101 5.96 -14.05 9.80
CA GLU A 101 6.12 -15.34 10.44
C GLU A 101 5.74 -15.24 11.91
N PHE A 102 4.84 -16.11 12.38
CA PHE A 102 4.51 -16.23 13.80
C PHE A 102 5.37 -17.32 14.48
N GLU A 103 5.71 -17.14 15.76
CA GLU A 103 6.57 -18.03 16.56
C GLU A 103 6.14 -19.52 16.52
N ASN A 104 7.09 -20.42 16.80
CA ASN A 104 6.91 -21.88 16.86
C ASN A 104 6.44 -22.52 15.53
N GLY A 105 6.93 -22.00 14.41
CA GLY A 105 6.59 -22.51 13.08
C GLY A 105 5.11 -22.34 12.74
N GLY A 106 4.49 -21.26 13.24
CA GLY A 106 3.09 -20.92 13.01
C GLY A 106 2.74 -20.70 11.53
N ALA A 107 1.56 -20.12 11.29
CA ALA A 107 1.18 -19.72 9.93
C ALA A 107 2.20 -18.72 9.39
N LEU A 108 2.50 -18.82 8.10
CA LEU A 108 3.28 -17.82 7.38
C LEU A 108 2.32 -16.98 6.56
N TRP A 109 2.17 -15.72 6.93
CA TRP A 109 1.30 -14.77 6.24
C TRP A 109 2.10 -14.04 5.18
N GLN A 110 1.49 -13.81 4.03
CA GLN A 110 2.07 -13.08 2.92
C GLN A 110 1.08 -12.01 2.48
N LEU A 111 1.51 -10.74 2.59
CA LEU A 111 0.87 -9.63 1.91
C LEU A 111 1.56 -9.47 0.56
N SER A 112 0.82 -9.60 -0.54
CA SER A 112 1.32 -9.31 -1.89
C SER A 112 0.52 -8.17 -2.50
N TRP A 113 1.17 -7.29 -3.26
CA TRP A 113 0.49 -6.25 -4.02
C TRP A 113 1.06 -6.15 -5.44
N ARG A 114 0.21 -5.67 -6.35
CA ARG A 114 0.54 -5.46 -7.76
C ARG A 114 -0.30 -4.34 -8.35
N THR A 115 0.17 -3.67 -9.38
CA THR A 115 -0.57 -2.60 -10.08
C THR A 115 -1.01 -3.08 -11.47
N PRO A 116 -2.13 -3.83 -11.59
CA PRO A 116 -2.55 -4.40 -12.87
C PRO A 116 -3.13 -3.38 -13.86
N GLU A 117 -3.54 -2.21 -13.38
CA GLU A 117 -3.98 -1.08 -14.22
C GLU A 117 -3.46 0.23 -13.63
N PRO A 118 -3.21 1.26 -14.47
CA PRO A 118 -2.64 2.52 -14.01
C PRO A 118 -3.42 3.14 -12.85
N GLY A 119 -2.72 3.41 -11.75
CA GLY A 119 -3.27 4.04 -10.56
C GLY A 119 -4.08 3.12 -9.64
N VAL A 120 -4.20 1.83 -9.94
CA VAL A 120 -4.90 0.87 -9.06
C VAL A 120 -3.93 -0.24 -8.65
N THR A 121 -3.54 -0.21 -7.39
CA THR A 121 -2.74 -1.25 -6.75
C THR A 121 -3.66 -2.18 -5.98
N LEU A 122 -3.63 -3.46 -6.34
CA LEU A 122 -4.42 -4.48 -5.68
C LEU A 122 -3.54 -5.24 -4.69
N TYR A 123 -4.04 -5.44 -3.47
CA TYR A 123 -3.36 -6.23 -2.44
C TYR A 123 -4.15 -7.50 -2.09
N ARG A 124 -3.43 -8.56 -1.73
CA ARG A 124 -4.00 -9.83 -1.27
C ARG A 124 -3.21 -10.35 -0.08
N TRP A 125 -3.96 -10.86 0.90
CA TRP A 125 -3.45 -11.64 2.00
C TRP A 125 -3.54 -13.13 1.68
N ASN A 126 -2.43 -13.84 1.79
CA ASN A 126 -2.38 -15.29 1.71
C ASN A 126 -1.70 -15.84 2.96
N TYR A 127 -1.97 -17.09 3.29
CA TYR A 127 -1.25 -17.80 4.32
C TYR A 127 -0.72 -19.14 3.83
N ARG A 128 0.26 -19.64 4.55
CA ARG A 128 0.81 -20.98 4.39
C ARG A 128 0.74 -21.66 5.74
N ARG A 129 0.28 -22.92 5.71
CA ARG A 129 -0.03 -23.66 6.93
C ARG A 129 1.23 -23.88 7.77
N LYS A 130 1.00 -23.97 9.08
CA LYS A 130 2.03 -24.39 10.05
C LYS A 130 2.65 -25.71 9.57
N LYS A 131 3.97 -25.72 9.43
CA LYS A 131 4.77 -26.93 9.25
C LYS A 131 5.83 -26.97 10.35
N PRO A 132 5.65 -27.82 11.39
CA PRO A 132 6.62 -27.93 12.46
C PRO A 132 8.02 -28.22 11.90
N ASN A 133 9.03 -27.57 12.48
CA ASN A 133 10.46 -27.74 12.15
C ASN A 133 10.84 -27.39 10.69
N ALA A 134 9.95 -26.77 9.91
CA ALA A 134 10.29 -26.31 8.57
C ALA A 134 10.98 -24.94 8.62
N SER A 135 12.10 -24.84 7.91
CA SER A 135 12.78 -23.58 7.67
C SER A 135 11.86 -22.56 6.99
N TRP A 136 12.25 -21.29 7.08
CA TRP A 136 11.65 -20.20 6.32
C TRP A 136 11.47 -20.55 4.84
N LYS A 137 12.55 -20.99 4.17
CA LYS A 137 12.57 -21.30 2.73
C LYS A 137 11.61 -22.43 2.38
N GLU A 138 11.53 -23.46 3.20
CA GLU A 138 10.62 -24.59 2.98
C GLU A 138 9.15 -24.17 3.12
N ARG A 139 8.82 -23.27 4.03
CA ARG A 139 7.47 -22.71 4.16
C ARG A 139 7.17 -21.72 3.04
N ALA A 140 8.13 -20.88 2.66
CA ALA A 140 8.06 -19.97 1.51
C ALA A 140 8.05 -20.70 0.15
N ALA A 141 8.21 -22.03 0.11
CA ALA A 141 7.96 -22.87 -1.06
C ALA A 141 6.59 -23.57 -1.05
N GLN A 142 5.83 -23.53 0.06
CA GLN A 142 4.51 -24.17 0.12
C GLN A 142 3.48 -23.44 -0.75
N LYS A 143 2.45 -24.16 -1.18
CA LYS A 143 1.29 -23.55 -1.83
C LYS A 143 0.66 -22.51 -0.90
N ALA A 144 0.48 -21.30 -1.42
CA ALA A 144 -0.26 -20.25 -0.75
C ALA A 144 -1.76 -20.55 -0.80
N GLU A 145 -2.45 -20.36 0.33
CA GLU A 145 -3.90 -20.41 0.46
C GLU A 145 -4.43 -19.01 0.75
N GLU A 146 -5.60 -18.66 0.23
CA GLU A 146 -6.24 -17.38 0.53
C GLU A 146 -6.66 -17.36 2.01
N LEU A 147 -6.41 -16.25 2.70
CA LEU A 147 -6.82 -16.10 4.09
C LEU A 147 -8.34 -15.89 4.17
N PRO A 148 -9.05 -16.59 5.07
CA PRO A 148 -10.45 -16.30 5.36
C PRO A 148 -10.63 -14.84 5.77
N ARG A 149 -11.73 -14.22 5.34
CA ARG A 149 -12.01 -12.79 5.62
C ARG A 149 -12.01 -12.50 7.12
N GLU A 150 -12.56 -13.40 7.91
CA GLU A 150 -12.63 -13.27 9.37
C GLU A 150 -11.22 -13.27 10.00
N GLU A 151 -10.28 -14.05 9.46
CA GLU A 151 -8.89 -14.02 9.95
C GLU A 151 -8.17 -12.73 9.54
N ILE A 152 -8.41 -12.24 8.32
CA ILE A 152 -7.89 -10.94 7.85
C ILE A 152 -8.38 -9.82 8.77
N GLU A 153 -9.66 -9.79 9.11
CA GLU A 153 -10.24 -8.77 9.98
C GLU A 153 -9.70 -8.89 11.42
N GLN A 154 -9.63 -10.10 11.98
CA GLN A 154 -9.18 -10.30 13.37
C GLN A 154 -7.69 -10.03 13.59
N ARG A 155 -6.84 -10.34 12.61
CA ARG A 155 -5.38 -10.25 12.77
C ARG A 155 -4.74 -9.19 11.88
N GLY A 156 -5.50 -8.57 10.98
CA GLY A 156 -5.04 -7.51 10.08
C GLY A 156 -4.49 -6.31 10.83
N GLU A 157 -5.15 -5.87 11.91
CA GLU A 157 -4.65 -4.77 12.75
C GLU A 157 -3.32 -5.09 13.44
N LEU A 158 -3.11 -6.36 13.82
CA LEU A 158 -1.85 -6.79 14.42
C LEU A 158 -0.74 -6.83 13.35
N ALA A 159 -1.06 -7.35 12.17
CA ALA A 159 -0.15 -7.41 11.03
C ALA A 159 0.24 -6.00 10.56
N GLU A 160 -0.72 -5.07 10.44
CA GLU A 160 -0.47 -3.68 10.08
C GLU A 160 0.47 -3.01 11.08
N ARG A 161 0.20 -3.14 12.39
CA ARG A 161 1.08 -2.57 13.43
C ARG A 161 2.47 -3.18 13.42
N ALA A 162 2.59 -4.49 13.15
CA ALA A 162 3.89 -5.15 13.04
C ALA A 162 4.68 -4.64 11.83
N ILE A 163 4.01 -4.45 10.68
CA ILE A 163 4.60 -3.87 9.47
C ILE A 163 5.04 -2.43 9.73
N ARG A 164 4.18 -1.59 10.33
CA ARG A 164 4.53 -0.22 10.71
C ARG A 164 5.73 -0.19 11.64
N GLY A 165 5.77 -1.03 12.68
CA GLY A 165 6.94 -1.15 13.55
C GLY A 165 8.23 -1.48 12.79
N ALA A 166 8.16 -2.45 11.85
CA ALA A 166 9.32 -2.86 11.05
C ALA A 166 9.83 -1.79 10.08
N TYR A 167 8.93 -1.02 9.46
CA TYR A 167 9.30 0.01 8.48
C TYR A 167 9.52 1.42 9.06
N GLU A 168 8.79 1.79 10.13
CA GLU A 168 8.84 3.12 10.76
C GLU A 168 9.82 3.16 11.94
N GLY A 169 10.43 2.02 12.30
CA GLY A 169 11.32 1.91 13.47
C GLY A 169 10.58 1.97 14.81
N GLY A 170 9.29 1.62 14.83
CA GLY A 170 8.44 1.62 16.02
C GLY A 170 8.51 0.33 16.85
N GLU A 171 7.96 0.36 18.07
CA GLU A 171 7.82 -0.83 18.91
C GLU A 171 6.91 -1.88 18.27
N ARG A 172 7.28 -3.16 18.40
CA ARG A 172 6.43 -4.27 17.96
C ARG A 172 5.15 -4.32 18.80
N PRO A 173 3.97 -4.54 18.19
CA PRO A 173 2.72 -4.52 18.93
C PRO A 173 2.66 -5.66 19.97
N LYS A 174 2.07 -5.37 21.14
CA LYS A 174 1.83 -6.37 22.18
C LYS A 174 0.99 -7.52 21.60
N GLY A 175 1.47 -8.76 21.76
CA GLY A 175 0.83 -9.96 21.21
C GLY A 175 1.38 -10.40 19.85
N PHE A 176 2.23 -9.61 19.19
CA PHE A 176 2.99 -10.10 18.04
C PHE A 176 4.25 -10.83 18.51
N GLN A 177 4.28 -12.13 18.27
CA GLN A 177 5.40 -13.01 18.51
C GLN A 177 5.81 -13.59 17.15
N GLY A 178 6.83 -12.98 16.53
CA GLY A 178 7.15 -13.27 15.13
C GLY A 178 8.28 -12.45 14.49
N GLN A 179 8.46 -12.66 13.19
CA GLN A 179 9.39 -11.93 12.33
C GLN A 179 8.64 -11.34 11.13
N VAL A 180 9.08 -10.16 10.69
CA VAL A 180 8.60 -9.52 9.47
C VAL A 180 9.76 -9.54 8.48
N TYR A 181 9.54 -10.11 7.31
CA TYR A 181 10.53 -10.12 6.23
C TYR A 181 10.13 -9.08 5.20
N LEU A 182 10.95 -8.05 5.08
CA LEU A 182 10.74 -6.95 4.15
C LEU A 182 11.10 -7.38 2.72
N PRO A 183 10.61 -6.70 1.68
CA PRO A 183 10.95 -7.00 0.29
C PRO A 183 12.46 -7.04 0.02
N VAL A 184 13.25 -6.22 0.73
CA VAL A 184 14.72 -6.21 0.63
C VAL A 184 15.39 -7.44 1.22
N ASP A 185 14.76 -8.12 2.17
CA ASP A 185 15.28 -9.31 2.86
C ASP A 185 15.11 -10.59 2.02
N CYS A 186 14.31 -10.51 0.95
CA CYS A 186 13.89 -11.67 0.16
C CYS A 186 14.80 -11.99 -1.04
N ARG A 187 15.99 -11.38 -1.12
CA ARG A 187 16.98 -11.57 -2.19
C ARG A 187 17.93 -12.74 -1.94
#